data_AF-A0A972B5G1-F1
#
_entry.id   AF-A0A972B5G1-F1
#
_cell.length_a   1.000
_cell.length_b   1.000
_cell.length_c   1.000
_cell.angle_alpha   90.00
_cell.angle_beta   90.00
_cell.angle_gamma   90.00
#
_symmetry.space_group_name_H-M   'P 1'
#
loop_
_entity.id
_entity.type
_entity.pdbx_description
1 polymer ?
#
loop_
_entity_poly.entity_id
_entity_poly.type
_entity_poly.pdbx_seq_one_letter_code
_entity_poly.pdbx_strand_id
1 'polypeptide(L)'
;MDYNDPKYQSVITTATRGQQRLLCILLDSPAESMYTDSMKLLDHGFNNFRISILVSKDQPLIDLKIEGHDISLVAGSDVYYTHPIGVNCIQGNHFDPLTSAHKLPLYRNTLMGTIKFTLTDGTVIAVDLFPDREILPELTLFEKVKKRLYEYKELLYIIIILSVIEVLLLLINVFKWISRRFSGSGGT
;
A
#
# COMPACT_ATOMS: atom_id res chain seq x y z
N MET A 1 26.98 -25.87 -41.12
CA MET A 1 26.31 -26.25 -39.87
C MET A 1 24.83 -26.24 -40.19
N ASP A 2 24.26 -27.43 -40.36
CA ASP A 2 22.85 -27.58 -40.72
C ASP A 2 22.00 -27.44 -39.46
N TYR A 3 20.82 -26.83 -39.56
CA TYR A 3 20.01 -26.37 -38.42
C TYR A 3 19.35 -27.52 -37.63
N ASN A 4 19.49 -28.77 -38.08
CA ASN A 4 18.93 -29.96 -37.43
C ASN A 4 19.86 -31.18 -37.64
N ASP A 5 21.13 -31.08 -37.23
CA ASP A 5 21.97 -32.28 -37.15
C ASP A 5 21.45 -33.18 -36.02
N PRO A 6 21.00 -34.42 -36.29
CA PRO A 6 20.43 -35.32 -35.28
C PRO A 6 21.38 -35.65 -34.12
N LYS A 7 22.68 -35.35 -34.27
CA LYS A 7 23.69 -35.46 -33.21
C LYS A 7 23.51 -34.42 -32.11
N TYR A 8 22.84 -33.30 -32.38
CA TYR A 8 22.60 -32.23 -31.42
C TYR A 8 21.11 -32.06 -31.18
N GLN A 9 20.73 -31.99 -29.91
CA GLN A 9 19.33 -31.86 -29.51
C GLN A 9 19.21 -30.88 -28.35
N SER A 10 18.02 -30.30 -28.25
CA SER A 10 17.66 -29.45 -27.11
C SER A 10 16.78 -30.23 -26.15
N VAL A 11 17.06 -30.13 -24.86
CA VAL A 11 16.27 -30.79 -23.81
C VAL A 11 15.93 -29.80 -22.70
N ILE A 12 14.69 -29.91 -22.23
CA ILE A 12 14.18 -29.14 -21.09
C ILE A 12 13.89 -30.15 -19.99
N THR A 13 14.62 -30.07 -18.89
CA THR A 13 14.45 -30.95 -17.73
C THR A 13 14.12 -30.14 -16.50
N THR A 14 13.20 -30.63 -15.68
CA THR A 14 12.94 -30.07 -14.36
C THR A 14 13.13 -31.15 -13.29
N ALA A 15 13.64 -30.74 -12.14
CA ALA A 15 13.76 -31.59 -10.97
C ALA A 15 13.41 -30.82 -9.72
N THR A 16 12.93 -31.54 -8.71
CA THR A 16 12.59 -30.99 -7.39
C THR A 16 13.35 -31.76 -6.32
N ARG A 17 14.04 -31.06 -5.42
CA ARG A 17 14.69 -31.63 -4.23
C ARG A 17 14.28 -30.79 -3.01
N GLY A 18 13.50 -31.37 -2.11
CA GLY A 18 12.91 -30.63 -0.98
C GLY A 18 11.91 -29.57 -1.47
N GLN A 19 12.08 -28.32 -1.03
CA GLN A 19 11.24 -27.19 -1.45
C GLN A 19 11.78 -26.46 -2.69
N GLN A 20 12.92 -26.87 -3.23
CA GLN A 20 13.55 -26.23 -4.38
C GLN A 20 13.25 -27.00 -5.66
N ARG A 21 12.73 -26.30 -6.67
CA ARG A 21 12.52 -26.80 -8.03
C ARG A 21 13.41 -26.03 -9.00
N LEU A 22 14.19 -26.77 -9.78
CA LEU A 22 15.07 -26.21 -10.80
C LEU A 22 14.59 -26.60 -12.20
N LEU A 23 14.85 -25.72 -13.16
CA LEU A 23 14.66 -25.94 -14.58
C LEU A 23 16.03 -25.83 -15.25
N CYS A 24 16.39 -26.83 -16.04
CA CYS A 24 17.59 -26.84 -16.86
C CYS A 24 17.16 -26.91 -18.33
N ILE A 25 17.70 -26.01 -19.13
CA ILE A 25 17.51 -25.98 -20.59
C ILE A 25 18.90 -26.17 -21.19
N LEU A 26 19.07 -27.27 -21.90
CA LEU A 26 20.25 -27.52 -22.72
C LEU A 26 19.86 -27.30 -24.17
N LEU A 27 20.64 -26.49 -24.88
CA LEU A 27 20.47 -26.21 -26.30
C LEU A 27 21.65 -26.81 -27.06
N ASP A 28 21.40 -27.36 -28.24
CA ASP A 28 22.41 -27.94 -29.13
C ASP A 28 23.41 -28.86 -28.41
N SER A 29 22.91 -29.71 -27.52
CA SER A 29 23.70 -30.63 -26.72
C SER A 29 23.84 -31.98 -27.44
N PRO A 30 25.01 -32.66 -27.35
CA PRO A 30 25.18 -33.99 -27.92
C PRO A 30 24.11 -34.97 -27.42
N ALA A 31 23.48 -35.70 -28.34
CA ALA A 31 22.37 -36.58 -28.04
C ALA A 31 22.69 -37.64 -26.97
N GLU A 32 23.95 -38.08 -26.92
CA GLU A 32 24.43 -39.11 -26.01
C GLU A 32 24.65 -38.60 -24.57
N SER A 33 24.94 -37.31 -24.39
CA SER A 33 25.33 -36.75 -23.09
C SER A 33 24.28 -35.84 -22.45
N MET A 34 23.29 -35.35 -23.21
CA MET A 34 22.34 -34.32 -22.75
C MET A 34 21.70 -34.62 -21.39
N TYR A 35 21.32 -35.88 -21.14
CA TYR A 35 20.65 -36.26 -19.90
C TYR A 35 21.63 -36.26 -18.72
N THR A 36 22.82 -36.82 -18.93
CA THR A 36 23.89 -36.83 -17.93
C THR A 36 24.34 -35.41 -17.59
N ASP A 37 24.43 -34.53 -18.60
CA ASP A 37 24.82 -33.14 -18.43
C ASP A 37 23.73 -32.35 -17.70
N SER A 38 22.46 -32.58 -18.04
CA SER A 38 21.33 -31.96 -17.33
C SER A 38 21.31 -32.37 -15.85
N MET A 39 21.59 -33.64 -15.55
CA MET A 39 21.66 -34.15 -14.18
C MET A 39 22.79 -33.49 -13.40
N LYS A 40 23.99 -33.38 -13.98
CA LYS A 40 25.14 -32.69 -13.37
C LYS A 40 24.84 -31.22 -13.09
N LEU A 41 24.19 -30.51 -14.02
CA LEU A 41 23.82 -29.10 -13.83
C LEU A 41 22.78 -28.93 -12.72
N LEU A 42 21.76 -29.79 -12.71
CA LEU A 42 20.74 -29.79 -11.67
C LEU A 42 21.34 -30.11 -10.30
N ASP A 43 22.19 -31.14 -10.20
CA ASP A 43 22.90 -31.49 -8.96
C ASP A 43 23.80 -30.36 -8.49
N HIS A 44 24.54 -29.71 -9.40
CA HIS A 44 25.33 -28.53 -9.06
C HIS A 44 24.44 -27.40 -8.51
N GLY A 45 23.29 -27.15 -9.13
CA GLY A 45 22.30 -26.18 -8.66
C GLY A 45 21.81 -26.49 -7.24
N PHE A 46 21.43 -27.73 -6.97
CA PHE A 46 20.96 -28.15 -5.64
C PHE A 46 22.05 -28.16 -4.57
N ASN A 47 23.30 -28.47 -4.94
CA ASN A 47 24.39 -28.62 -3.99
C ASN A 47 25.05 -27.28 -3.63
N ASN A 48 24.93 -26.26 -4.47
CA ASN A 48 25.60 -24.98 -4.28
C ASN A 48 24.65 -23.82 -4.00
N PHE A 49 23.37 -23.92 -4.39
CA PHE A 49 22.42 -22.82 -4.25
C PHE A 49 21.18 -23.21 -3.47
N ARG A 50 20.64 -22.23 -2.75
CA ARG A 50 19.39 -22.36 -1.99
C ARG A 50 18.45 -21.20 -2.27
N ILE A 51 17.15 -21.48 -2.27
CA ILE A 51 16.10 -20.46 -2.26
C ILE A 51 15.75 -20.17 -0.81
N SER A 52 15.84 -18.89 -0.41
CA SER A 52 15.48 -18.40 0.91
C SER A 52 14.50 -17.23 0.79
N ILE A 53 13.75 -16.96 1.86
CA ILE A 53 12.89 -15.77 1.95
C ILE A 53 13.80 -14.58 2.26
N LEU A 54 13.76 -13.56 1.40
CA LEU A 54 14.42 -12.27 1.62
C LEU A 54 13.57 -11.38 2.53
N VAL A 55 12.26 -11.32 2.23
CA VAL A 55 11.26 -10.57 2.97
C VAL A 55 9.97 -11.38 2.98
N SER A 56 9.36 -11.54 4.15
CA SER A 56 8.06 -12.20 4.27
C SER A 56 6.92 -11.21 4.01
N LYS A 57 5.80 -11.72 3.51
CA LYS A 57 4.55 -10.98 3.44
C LYS A 57 4.19 -10.42 4.82
N ASP A 58 3.67 -9.18 4.83
CA ASP A 58 3.25 -8.45 6.02
C ASP A 58 4.39 -8.15 7.02
N GLN A 59 5.66 -8.40 6.64
CA GLN A 59 6.81 -8.03 7.44
C GLN A 59 6.98 -6.49 7.44
N PRO A 60 6.99 -5.84 8.61
CA PRO A 60 7.26 -4.41 8.71
C PRO A 60 8.72 -4.14 8.37
N LEU A 61 8.95 -3.19 7.46
CA LEU A 61 10.28 -2.84 6.97
C LEU A 61 10.65 -1.38 7.27
N ILE A 62 9.69 -0.47 7.18
CA ILE A 62 9.94 0.98 7.30
C ILE A 62 8.77 1.62 8.05
N ASP A 63 9.06 2.42 9.07
CA ASP A 63 8.05 3.20 9.75
C ASP A 63 8.03 4.63 9.19
N LEU A 64 6.85 5.14 8.87
CA LEU A 64 6.62 6.48 8.34
C LEU A 64 5.51 7.18 9.12
N LYS A 65 5.58 8.50 9.18
CA LYS A 65 4.53 9.33 9.75
C LYS A 65 3.81 10.10 8.66
N ILE A 66 2.54 9.81 8.44
CA ILE A 66 1.70 10.48 7.43
C ILE A 66 0.52 11.14 8.12
N GLU A 67 0.36 12.45 7.90
CA GLU A 67 -0.72 13.29 8.47
C GLU A 67 -0.97 13.09 9.98
N GLY A 68 0.10 12.82 10.74
CA GLY A 68 0.03 12.64 12.20
C GLY A 68 -0.17 11.18 12.67
N HIS A 69 -0.37 10.25 11.74
CA HIS A 69 -0.47 8.81 12.04
C HIS A 69 0.86 8.10 11.77
N ASP A 70 1.32 7.29 12.73
CA ASP A 70 2.55 6.49 12.60
C ASP A 70 2.22 5.13 11.94
N ILE A 71 2.51 4.99 10.66
CA ILE A 71 2.24 3.77 9.88
C ILE A 71 3.51 2.96 9.67
N SER A 72 3.36 1.64 9.56
CA SER A 72 4.45 0.77 9.14
C SER A 72 4.22 0.31 7.71
N LEU A 73 5.27 0.30 6.91
CA LEU A 73 5.25 -0.21 5.56
C LEU A 73 5.66 -1.67 5.54
N VAL A 74 4.80 -2.49 4.97
CA VAL A 74 4.94 -3.94 4.89
C VAL A 74 5.07 -4.42 3.45
N ALA A 75 5.71 -5.57 3.27
CA ALA A 75 5.77 -6.22 1.96
C ALA A 75 4.42 -6.86 1.58
N GLY A 76 3.99 -6.65 0.34
CA GLY A 76 2.71 -7.21 -0.16
C GLY A 76 2.72 -8.72 -0.38
N SER A 77 3.90 -9.34 -0.49
CA SER A 77 4.08 -10.76 -0.74
C SER A 77 5.43 -11.27 -0.23
N ASP A 78 5.56 -12.59 -0.09
CA ASP A 78 6.85 -13.22 0.16
C ASP A 78 7.77 -13.00 -1.05
N VAL A 79 8.96 -12.47 -0.78
CA VAL A 79 10.01 -12.26 -1.79
C VAL A 79 11.11 -13.26 -1.53
N TYR A 80 11.36 -14.13 -2.51
CA TYR A 80 12.39 -15.14 -2.44
C TYR A 80 13.61 -14.73 -3.26
N TYR A 81 14.77 -15.23 -2.86
CA TYR A 81 16.00 -15.05 -3.60
C TYR A 81 16.83 -16.34 -3.59
N THR A 82 17.60 -16.54 -4.66
CA THR A 82 18.51 -17.68 -4.78
C THR A 82 19.92 -17.21 -4.44
N HIS A 83 20.60 -17.92 -3.56
CA HIS A 83 21.96 -17.56 -3.15
C HIS A 83 22.86 -18.78 -2.95
N PRO A 84 24.20 -18.60 -3.01
CA PRO A 84 25.14 -19.65 -2.66
C PRO A 84 24.98 -20.09 -1.19
N ILE A 85 25.13 -21.38 -0.94
CA ILE A 85 25.07 -21.94 0.41
C ILE A 85 26.30 -21.48 1.20
N GLY A 86 26.08 -21.01 2.43
CA GLY A 86 27.16 -20.64 3.35
C GLY A 86 27.76 -19.25 3.14
N VAL A 87 27.24 -18.44 2.20
CA VAL A 87 27.72 -17.08 1.92
C VAL A 87 26.60 -16.07 2.17
N ASN A 88 26.87 -15.05 2.98
CA ASN A 88 25.97 -13.89 3.06
C ASN A 88 26.20 -13.01 1.82
N CYS A 89 25.17 -12.86 1.02
CA CYS A 89 25.21 -12.13 -0.25
C CYS A 89 24.45 -10.81 -0.21
N ILE A 90 23.77 -10.46 0.89
CA ILE A 90 23.05 -9.19 1.01
C ILE A 90 24.04 -8.12 1.47
N GLN A 91 24.33 -7.14 0.62
CA GLN A 91 25.27 -6.05 0.94
C GLN A 91 24.59 -4.87 1.62
N GLY A 92 23.39 -4.52 1.19
CA GLY A 92 22.68 -3.35 1.70
C GLY A 92 21.29 -3.21 1.11
N ASN A 93 20.56 -2.24 1.65
CA ASN A 93 19.23 -1.88 1.17
C ASN A 93 19.11 -0.35 1.00
N HIS A 94 18.23 0.05 0.09
CA HIS A 94 17.91 1.44 -0.15
C HIS A 94 16.41 1.60 -0.35
N PHE A 95 15.79 2.56 0.33
CA PHE A 95 14.37 2.85 0.19
C PHE A 95 14.14 4.04 -0.73
N ASP A 96 13.36 3.82 -1.78
CA ASP A 96 12.88 4.85 -2.70
C ASP A 96 11.41 5.18 -2.36
N PRO A 97 11.12 6.30 -1.64
CA PRO A 97 9.76 6.69 -1.30
C PRO A 97 8.99 7.18 -2.53
N LEU A 98 7.72 6.80 -2.65
CA LEU A 98 6.83 7.31 -3.70
C LEU A 98 6.12 8.58 -3.22
N THR A 99 6.58 9.75 -3.69
CA THR A 99 6.10 11.06 -3.21
C THR A 99 4.59 11.27 -3.36
N SER A 100 3.96 10.66 -4.37
CA SER A 100 2.51 10.81 -4.63
C SER A 100 1.60 10.13 -3.61
N ALA A 101 2.13 9.25 -2.76
CA ALA A 101 1.33 8.36 -1.93
C ALA A 101 1.05 8.90 -0.50
N HIS A 102 1.48 10.12 -0.17
CA HIS A 102 1.41 10.69 1.20
C HIS A 102 0.12 11.45 1.52
N LYS A 103 -1.00 11.16 0.85
CA LYS A 103 -2.28 11.84 1.06
C LYS A 103 -3.36 10.87 1.51
N LEU A 104 -4.23 11.31 2.41
CA LEU A 104 -5.43 10.56 2.77
C LEU A 104 -6.50 10.60 1.65
N PRO A 105 -7.33 9.55 1.48
CA PRO A 105 -7.31 8.26 2.19
C PRO A 105 -6.13 7.37 1.78
N LEU A 106 -5.58 6.66 2.76
CA LEU A 106 -4.59 5.60 2.56
C LEU A 106 -5.27 4.23 2.63
N TYR A 107 -5.10 3.43 1.59
CA TYR A 107 -5.58 2.05 1.55
C TYR A 107 -4.41 1.07 1.65
N ARG A 108 -4.68 -0.15 2.14
CA ARG A 108 -3.66 -1.22 2.30
C ARG A 108 -3.02 -1.65 0.98
N ASN A 109 -3.64 -1.36 -0.15
CA ASN A 109 -3.11 -1.67 -1.49
C ASN A 109 -2.41 -0.46 -2.14
N THR A 110 -2.28 0.66 -1.43
CA THR A 110 -1.63 1.85 -1.99
C THR A 110 -0.12 1.67 -1.93
N LEU A 111 0.54 1.68 -3.08
CA LEU A 111 1.99 1.60 -3.16
C LEU A 111 2.62 2.85 -2.51
N MET A 112 3.44 2.67 -1.48
CA MET A 112 4.11 3.76 -0.75
C MET A 112 5.55 3.99 -1.20
N GLY A 113 6.15 3.01 -1.84
CA GLY A 113 7.52 3.05 -2.31
C GLY A 113 8.07 1.65 -2.50
N THR A 114 9.36 1.60 -2.83
CA THR A 114 10.05 0.36 -3.14
C THR A 114 11.36 0.32 -2.37
N ILE A 115 11.63 -0.77 -1.64
CA ILE A 115 12.94 -1.02 -1.06
C ILE A 115 13.74 -1.92 -2.01
N LYS A 116 14.98 -1.54 -2.29
CA LYS A 116 15.90 -2.26 -3.16
C LYS A 116 16.98 -2.92 -2.31
N PHE A 117 17.11 -4.24 -2.42
CA PHE A 117 18.20 -5.00 -1.82
C PHE A 117 19.27 -5.27 -2.87
N THR A 118 20.51 -4.92 -2.55
CA THR A 118 21.66 -5.17 -3.44
C THR A 118 22.43 -6.39 -2.97
N LEU A 119 22.64 -7.33 -3.88
CA LEU A 119 23.43 -8.53 -3.67
C LEU A 119 24.91 -8.31 -4.02
N THR A 120 25.79 -9.20 -3.55
CA THR A 120 27.25 -9.12 -3.78
C THR A 120 27.66 -9.18 -5.25
N ASP A 121 26.84 -9.78 -6.10
CA ASP A 121 27.02 -9.86 -7.56
C ASP A 121 26.47 -8.62 -8.30
N GLY A 122 25.91 -7.64 -7.58
CA GLY A 122 25.27 -6.46 -8.14
C GLY A 122 23.80 -6.67 -8.52
N THR A 123 23.23 -7.85 -8.30
CA THR A 123 21.79 -8.09 -8.51
C THR A 123 20.99 -7.20 -7.56
N VAL A 124 19.97 -6.52 -8.09
CA VAL A 124 19.07 -5.65 -7.31
C VAL A 124 17.68 -6.27 -7.27
N ILE A 125 17.20 -6.58 -6.06
CA ILE A 125 15.85 -7.08 -5.82
C ILE A 125 15.00 -5.93 -5.28
N ALA A 126 13.99 -5.55 -6.05
CA ALA A 126 13.03 -4.52 -5.68
C ALA A 126 11.81 -5.14 -4.99
N VAL A 127 11.43 -4.59 -3.84
CA VAL A 127 10.28 -5.04 -3.04
C VAL A 127 9.35 -3.85 -2.82
N ASP A 128 8.13 -3.98 -3.30
CA ASP A 128 7.09 -2.97 -3.16
C ASP A 128 6.48 -3.00 -1.76
N LEU A 129 6.32 -1.80 -1.20
CA LEU A 129 5.87 -1.59 0.16
C LEU A 129 4.51 -0.91 0.22
N PHE A 130 3.70 -1.39 1.16
CA PHE A 130 2.30 -0.99 1.34
C PHE A 130 2.02 -0.67 2.81
N PRO A 131 1.01 0.16 3.14
CA PRO A 131 0.64 0.43 4.51
C PRO A 131 0.13 -0.82 5.24
N ASP A 132 0.53 -0.99 6.49
CA ASP A 132 0.01 -2.03 7.40
C ASP A 132 -1.51 -1.90 7.66
N ARG A 133 -2.06 -0.69 7.50
CA ARG A 133 -3.47 -0.40 7.75
C ARG A 133 -4.01 0.71 6.87
N GLU A 134 -5.34 0.76 6.79
CA GLU A 134 -6.05 1.82 6.09
C GLU A 134 -6.26 3.02 7.02
N ILE A 135 -6.11 4.22 6.47
CA ILE A 135 -6.40 5.47 7.16
C ILE A 135 -7.36 6.26 6.28
N LEU A 136 -8.59 6.42 6.77
CA LEU A 136 -9.59 7.26 6.13
C LEU A 136 -9.42 8.70 6.63
N PRO A 137 -9.70 9.71 5.78
CA PRO A 137 -9.69 11.10 6.22
C PRO A 137 -10.66 11.27 7.38
N GLU A 138 -10.17 11.83 8.49
CA GLU A 138 -11.05 12.27 9.56
C GLU A 138 -11.96 13.37 9.01
N LEU A 139 -13.27 13.13 9.01
CA LEU A 139 -14.23 14.19 8.70
C LEU A 139 -13.99 15.31 9.72
N THR A 140 -13.51 16.46 9.24
CA THR A 140 -13.33 17.65 10.07
C THR A 140 -14.62 17.93 10.85
N LEU A 141 -14.52 18.49 12.06
CA LEU A 141 -15.70 18.74 12.92
C LEU A 141 -16.80 19.53 12.17
N PHE A 142 -16.41 20.45 11.27
CA PHE A 142 -17.32 21.17 10.39
C PHE A 142 -18.04 20.27 9.37
N GLU A 143 -17.33 19.35 8.71
CA GLU A 143 -17.91 18.36 7.80
C GLU A 143 -18.91 17.44 8.53
N LYS A 144 -18.56 16.99 9.75
CA LYS A 144 -19.41 16.13 10.58
C LYS A 144 -20.70 16.84 11.05
N VAL A 145 -20.61 18.12 11.38
CA VAL A 145 -21.76 18.96 11.75
C VAL A 145 -22.62 19.28 10.52
N LYS A 146 -21.99 19.67 9.40
CA LYS A 146 -22.69 19.92 8.12
C LYS A 146 -23.47 18.70 7.66
N LYS A 147 -22.87 17.51 7.74
CA LYS A 147 -23.52 16.25 7.34
C LYS A 147 -24.72 15.93 8.21
N ARG A 148 -24.61 16.05 9.55
CA ARG A 148 -25.75 15.88 10.46
C ARG A 148 -26.86 16.91 10.19
N LEU A 149 -26.53 18.17 9.99
CA LEU A 149 -27.52 19.21 9.67
C LEU A 149 -28.26 18.91 8.35
N TYR A 150 -27.55 18.39 7.34
CA TYR A 150 -28.15 18.04 6.05
C TYR A 150 -29.00 16.76 6.10
N GLU A 151 -28.64 15.78 6.94
CA GLU A 151 -29.45 14.58 7.20
C GLU A 151 -30.76 14.92 7.91
N TYR A 152 -30.75 15.87 8.84
CA TYR A 152 -31.94 16.32 9.55
C TYR A 152 -32.51 17.62 8.97
N LYS A 153 -32.68 17.69 7.64
CA LYS A 153 -33.28 18.85 6.95
C LYS A 153 -34.62 19.28 7.56
N GLU A 154 -35.42 18.34 8.06
CA GLU A 154 -36.69 18.63 8.73
C GLU A 154 -36.50 19.37 10.06
N LEU A 155 -35.52 18.99 10.88
CA LEU A 155 -35.18 19.71 12.12
C LEU A 155 -34.63 21.11 11.83
N LEU A 156 -33.87 21.27 10.75
CA LEU A 156 -33.38 22.57 10.29
C LEU A 156 -34.54 23.53 9.95
N TYR A 157 -35.56 23.05 9.24
CA TYR A 157 -36.76 23.84 8.94
C TYR A 157 -37.48 24.28 10.21
N ILE A 158 -37.63 23.38 11.20
CA ILE A 158 -38.26 23.70 12.48
C ILE A 158 -37.46 24.79 13.23
N ILE A 159 -36.13 24.68 13.27
CA ILE A 159 -35.26 25.68 13.93
C ILE A 159 -35.36 27.04 13.24
N ILE A 160 -35.38 27.09 11.91
CA ILE A 160 -35.55 28.34 11.14
C ILE A 160 -36.92 28.97 11.43
N ILE A 161 -37.99 28.18 11.45
CA ILE A 161 -39.33 28.67 11.79
C ILE A 161 -39.37 29.22 13.23
N LEU A 162 -38.74 28.50 14.18
CA LEU A 162 -38.68 28.93 15.57
C LEU A 162 -37.90 30.26 15.72
N SER A 163 -36.76 30.40 15.03
CA SER A 163 -35.96 31.62 15.10
C SER A 163 -36.70 32.81 14.48
N VAL A 164 -37.45 32.60 13.39
CA VAL A 164 -38.30 33.64 12.78
C VAL A 164 -39.38 34.09 13.76
N ILE A 165 -40.03 33.16 14.47
CA ILE A 165 -41.04 33.48 15.49
C ILE A 165 -40.42 34.30 16.63
N GLU A 166 -39.25 33.91 17.11
CA GLU A 166 -38.56 34.59 18.21
C GLU A 166 -38.14 36.02 17.83
N VAL A 167 -37.61 36.20 16.61
CA VAL A 167 -37.30 37.53 16.07
C VAL A 167 -38.58 38.38 15.93
N LEU A 168 -39.68 37.79 15.48
CA LEU A 168 -40.96 38.49 15.33
C LEU A 168 -41.53 38.93 16.69
N LEU A 169 -41.42 38.08 17.72
CA LEU A 169 -41.79 38.43 19.10
C LEU A 169 -40.91 39.55 19.67
N LEU A 170 -39.60 39.51 19.44
CA LEU A 170 -38.68 40.57 19.84
C LEU A 170 -39.03 41.90 19.18
N LEU A 171 -39.31 41.90 17.87
CA LEU A 171 -39.74 43.09 17.14
C LEU A 171 -41.06 43.66 17.70
N ILE A 172 -42.04 42.80 17.99
CA ILE A 172 -43.30 43.22 18.62
C ILE A 172 -43.04 43.83 20.00
N ASN A 173 -42.16 43.23 20.80
CA ASN A 173 -41.85 43.72 22.14
C ASN A 173 -41.11 45.06 22.10
N VAL A 174 -40.15 45.21 21.18
CA VAL A 174 -39.45 46.47 20.93
C VAL A 174 -40.44 47.55 20.46
N PHE A 175 -41.34 47.21 19.55
CA PHE A 175 -42.36 48.14 19.07
C PHE A 175 -43.33 48.58 20.19
N LYS A 176 -43.78 47.64 21.02
CA LYS A 176 -44.64 47.91 22.18
C LYS A 176 -43.93 48.75 23.25
N TRP A 177 -42.63 48.54 23.43
CA TRP A 177 -41.80 49.34 24.32
C TRP A 177 -41.63 50.79 23.79
N ILE A 178 -41.40 50.95 22.48
CA ILE A 178 -41.33 52.26 21.82
C ILE A 178 -42.68 53.00 21.89
N SER A 179 -43.80 52.32 21.59
CA SER A 179 -45.13 52.95 21.60
C SER A 179 -45.54 53.41 23.01
N ARG A 180 -45.23 52.63 24.05
CA ARG A 180 -45.46 53.02 25.45
C ARG A 180 -44.65 54.26 25.84
N ARG A 181 -43.44 54.41 25.30
CA ARG A 181 -42.60 55.58 25.56
C ARG A 181 -43.13 56.85 24.87
N PHE A 182 -43.82 56.71 23.74
CA PHE A 182 -44.48 57.83 23.04
C PHE A 182 -45.86 58.19 23.62
N SER A 183 -46.64 57.25 24.16
CA SER A 183 -47.91 57.55 24.82
C SER A 183 -47.77 58.11 26.26
N GLY A 184 -46.55 58.14 26.82
CA GLY A 184 -46.27 58.69 28.15
C GLY A 184 -46.00 60.21 28.22
N SER A 185 -46.13 60.93 27.10
CA SER A 185 -45.89 62.40 27.03
C SER A 185 -47.13 63.17 26.54
N GLY A 186 -48.33 62.71 26.87
CA GLY A 186 -49.60 63.30 26.42
C GLY A 186 -50.73 63.22 27.45
N GLY A 187 -50.43 63.39 28.73
CA GLY A 187 -51.42 63.49 29.79
C GLY A 187 -50.91 64.43 30.86
N THR A 188 -51.61 65.57 30.98
CA THR A 188 -51.44 66.71 31.89
C THR A 188 -51.11 66.36 33.34
#